data_AF-A0A2T0WLN7-F1
#
_entry.id   AF-A0A2T0WLN7-F1
#
_cell.length_a   1.000
_cell.length_b   1.000
_cell.length_c   1.000
_cell.angle_alpha   90.00
_cell.angle_beta   90.00
_cell.angle_gamma   90.00
#
_symmetry.space_group_name_H-M   'P 1'
#
loop_
_entity.id
_entity.type
_entity.pdbx_description
1 polymer ?
#
loop_
_entity_poly.entity_id
_entity_poly.type
_entity_poly.pdbx_seq_one_letter_code
_entity_poly.pdbx_strand_id
1 'polypeptide(L)'
;MFSKACKYAINAMIYIASLPKGNQRAGLKDIATAINSPEAFTAKILQSLVKDDLLNSVKGPHGGFAICGNPSEIYLAQLVESIDGNILLTGCALGLKKCSEDHPCPVHYKFKAIREHLAGMLLTTSLSDVADRVNTGISFLKH
;
A
#
# COMPACT_ATOMS: atom_id res chain seq x y z
N MET A 1 -5.82 7.74 9.52
CA MET A 1 -4.62 6.95 9.85
C MET A 1 -4.74 5.61 9.13
N PHE A 2 -3.67 5.10 8.49
CA PHE A 2 -3.72 3.83 7.76
C PHE A 2 -4.10 2.67 8.67
N SER A 3 -4.92 1.75 8.16
CA SER A 3 -5.23 0.51 8.85
C SER A 3 -3.97 -0.36 9.00
N LYS A 4 -4.05 -1.37 9.87
CA LYS A 4 -2.96 -2.35 10.01
C LYS A 4 -2.73 -3.10 8.70
N ALA A 5 -3.80 -3.45 7.98
CA ALA A 5 -3.73 -4.13 6.70
C ALA A 5 -3.02 -3.27 5.65
N CYS A 6 -3.37 -1.99 5.55
CA CYS A 6 -2.77 -1.06 4.59
C CYS A 6 -1.26 -0.87 4.85
N LYS A 7 -0.85 -0.75 6.12
CA LYS A 7 0.58 -0.68 6.48
C LYS A 7 1.35 -1.92 6.01
N TYR A 8 0.81 -3.10 6.24
CA TYR A 8 1.45 -4.35 5.78
C TYR A 8 1.42 -4.50 4.26
N ALA A 9 0.35 -4.05 3.60
CA ALA A 9 0.27 -4.04 2.14
C ALA A 9 1.37 -3.18 1.51
N ILE A 10 1.53 -1.95 2.01
CA ILE A 10 2.60 -1.05 1.56
C ILE A 10 3.98 -1.67 1.80
N ASN A 11 4.22 -2.23 3.00
CA ASN A 11 5.50 -2.89 3.30
C ASN A 11 5.76 -4.11 2.41
N ALA A 12 4.73 -4.90 2.10
CA ALA A 12 4.85 -6.06 1.22
C ALA A 12 5.19 -5.64 -0.21
N MET A 13 4.53 -4.60 -0.72
CA MET A 13 4.80 -4.05 -2.05
C MET A 13 6.21 -3.47 -2.14
N ILE A 14 6.65 -2.74 -1.11
CA ILE A 14 8.03 -2.23 -1.03
C ILE A 14 9.03 -3.39 -1.06
N TYR A 15 8.83 -4.40 -0.23
CA TYR A 15 9.71 -5.57 -0.18
C TYR A 15 9.84 -6.25 -1.55
N ILE A 16 8.71 -6.52 -2.22
CA ILE A 16 8.71 -7.18 -3.53
C ILE A 16 9.37 -6.28 -4.60
N ALA A 17 9.13 -4.97 -4.56
CA ALA A 17 9.75 -4.01 -5.48
C ALA A 17 11.25 -3.81 -5.25
N SER A 18 11.72 -4.03 -4.02
CA SER A 18 13.15 -3.98 -3.63
C SER A 18 13.93 -5.25 -3.98
N LEU A 19 13.28 -6.30 -4.50
CA LEU A 19 13.98 -7.52 -4.87
C LEU A 19 14.99 -7.29 -6.00
N PRO A 20 16.13 -8.00 -6.01
CA PRO A 20 17.13 -7.89 -7.07
C PRO A 20 16.55 -8.13 -8.47
N LYS A 21 17.07 -7.40 -9.47
CA LYS A 21 16.75 -7.67 -10.88
C LYS A 21 17.08 -9.13 -11.23
N GLY A 22 16.17 -9.80 -11.92
CA GLY A 22 16.26 -11.23 -12.22
C GLY A 22 15.64 -12.15 -11.18
N ASN A 23 15.30 -11.65 -9.98
CA ASN A 23 14.59 -12.41 -8.95
C ASN A 23 13.42 -11.60 -8.35
N GLN A 24 12.49 -11.16 -9.20
CA GLN A 24 11.41 -10.22 -8.84
C GLN A 24 10.15 -10.92 -8.28
N ARG A 25 10.30 -12.12 -7.73
CA ARG A 25 9.20 -12.91 -7.18
C ARG A 25 9.57 -13.42 -5.79
N ALA A 26 8.66 -13.30 -4.84
CA ALA A 26 8.84 -13.81 -3.49
C ALA A 26 7.68 -14.71 -3.05
N GLY A 27 8.00 -15.73 -2.25
CA GLY A 27 7.00 -16.59 -1.63
C GLY A 27 6.24 -15.87 -0.52
N LEU A 28 5.03 -16.36 -0.21
CA LEU A 28 4.22 -15.82 0.90
C LEU A 28 5.00 -15.77 2.22
N LYS A 29 5.73 -16.84 2.52
CA LYS A 29 6.51 -16.97 3.76
C LYS A 29 7.60 -15.91 3.83
N ASP A 30 8.36 -15.72 2.75
CA ASP A 30 9.44 -14.72 2.69
C ASP A 30 8.89 -13.31 2.88
N ILE A 31 7.79 -12.98 2.21
CA ILE A 31 7.12 -11.69 2.34
C ILE A 31 6.63 -11.48 3.78
N ALA A 32 5.95 -12.49 4.36
CA ALA A 32 5.40 -12.42 5.71
C ALA A 32 6.49 -12.21 6.77
N THR A 33 7.63 -12.92 6.63
CA THR A 33 8.81 -12.73 7.47
C THR A 33 9.41 -11.34 7.29
N ALA A 34 9.61 -10.89 6.04
CA ALA A 34 10.24 -9.60 5.75
C ALA A 34 9.46 -8.39 6.28
N ILE A 35 8.13 -8.50 6.38
CA ILE A 35 7.27 -7.40 6.89
C ILE A 35 6.82 -7.60 8.34
N ASN A 36 7.27 -8.67 8.99
CA ASN A 36 6.88 -9.06 10.35
C ASN A 36 5.33 -9.13 10.53
N SER A 37 4.69 -9.95 9.70
CA SER A 37 3.24 -10.19 9.69
C SER A 37 2.90 -11.68 9.68
N PRO A 38 1.84 -12.13 10.37
CA PRO A 38 1.38 -13.52 10.28
C PRO A 38 1.05 -13.94 8.84
N GLU A 39 1.51 -15.12 8.41
CA GLU A 39 1.34 -15.60 7.02
C GLU A 39 -0.12 -15.56 6.55
N ALA A 40 -1.07 -16.02 7.38
CA ALA A 40 -2.50 -16.01 7.02
C ALA A 40 -3.04 -14.59 6.80
N PHE A 41 -2.51 -13.60 7.52
CA PHE A 41 -2.91 -12.20 7.35
C PHE A 41 -2.27 -11.59 6.11
N THR A 42 -0.97 -11.85 5.90
CA THR A 42 -0.24 -11.47 4.69
C THR A 42 -0.91 -12.07 3.44
N ALA A 43 -1.34 -13.33 3.48
CA ALA A 43 -2.01 -13.98 2.35
C ALA A 43 -3.28 -13.25 1.91
N LYS A 44 -4.11 -12.82 2.87
CA LYS A 44 -5.33 -12.04 2.57
C LYS A 44 -5.00 -10.70 1.92
N ILE A 45 -3.97 -10.02 2.42
CA ILE A 45 -3.51 -8.74 1.86
C ILE A 45 -3.01 -8.92 0.42
N LEU A 46 -2.15 -9.91 0.19
CA LEU A 46 -1.63 -10.19 -1.15
C LEU A 46 -2.74 -10.61 -2.12
N GLN A 47 -3.78 -11.32 -1.65
CA GLN A 47 -4.95 -11.63 -2.46
C GLN A 47 -5.73 -10.38 -2.89
N SER A 48 -5.94 -9.41 -1.99
CA SER A 48 -6.55 -8.13 -2.36
C SER A 48 -5.74 -7.39 -3.43
N LEU A 49 -4.42 -7.33 -3.25
CA LEU A 49 -3.52 -6.67 -4.21
C LEU A 49 -3.48 -7.39 -5.57
N VAL A 50 -3.61 -8.72 -5.60
CA VAL A 50 -3.73 -9.49 -6.86
C VAL A 50 -5.07 -9.20 -7.55
N LYS A 51 -6.16 -9.08 -6.78
CA LYS A 51 -7.49 -8.80 -7.33
C LYS A 51 -7.55 -7.43 -8.01
N ASP A 52 -6.78 -6.47 -7.52
CA ASP A 52 -6.72 -5.11 -8.05
C ASP A 52 -5.55 -4.91 -9.05
N ASP A 53 -5.02 -6.00 -9.60
CA ASP A 53 -3.95 -6.02 -10.62
C ASP A 53 -2.66 -5.28 -10.21
N LEU A 54 -2.39 -5.18 -8.90
CA LEU A 54 -1.14 -4.61 -8.36
C LEU A 54 -0.05 -5.68 -8.19
N LEU A 55 -0.46 -6.95 -8.03
CA LEU A 55 0.43 -8.11 -7.94
C LEU A 55 -0.01 -9.22 -8.89
N ASN A 56 0.97 -9.97 -9.40
CA ASN A 56 0.78 -11.24 -10.10
C ASN A 56 1.17 -12.42 -9.21
N SER A 57 0.28 -13.41 -9.09
CA SER A 57 0.55 -14.64 -8.32
C SER A 57 0.74 -15.85 -9.25
N VAL A 58 1.81 -16.60 -9.03
CA VAL A 58 2.10 -17.87 -9.74
C VAL A 58 2.22 -18.99 -8.71
N LYS A 59 1.65 -20.16 -9.02
CA LYS A 59 1.71 -21.35 -8.17
C LYS A 59 2.93 -22.22 -8.52
N GLY A 60 3.37 -23.05 -7.56
CA GLY A 60 4.41 -24.07 -7.75
C GLY A 60 5.71 -23.76 -6.99
N PRO A 61 6.73 -24.63 -7.10
CA PRO A 61 8.00 -24.52 -6.36
C PRO A 61 8.79 -23.24 -6.60
N HIS A 62 8.61 -22.64 -7.79
CA HIS A 62 9.19 -21.34 -8.18
C HIS A 62 8.12 -20.25 -8.33
N GLY A 63 6.95 -20.48 -7.73
CA GLY A 63 5.84 -19.54 -7.68
C GLY A 63 6.08 -18.39 -6.68
N GLY A 64 5.03 -17.64 -6.39
CA GLY A 64 5.06 -16.47 -5.51
C GLY A 64 4.43 -15.25 -6.15
N PHE A 65 4.69 -14.09 -5.55
CA PHE A 65 4.11 -12.80 -5.92
C PHE A 65 5.15 -11.88 -6.53
N ALA A 66 4.77 -11.16 -7.58
CA ALA A 66 5.58 -10.17 -8.27
C ALA A 66 4.75 -8.92 -8.56
N ILE A 67 5.39 -7.75 -8.64
CA ILE A 67 4.72 -6.50 -9.05
C ILE A 67 4.10 -6.68 -10.45
N CYS A 68 2.88 -6.20 -10.65
CA CYS A 68 2.26 -6.12 -11.95
C CYS A 68 2.60 -4.78 -12.61
N GLY A 69 3.24 -4.78 -13.78
CA GLY A 69 3.63 -3.54 -14.47
C GLY A 69 4.87 -2.86 -13.88
N ASN A 70 4.98 -1.55 -14.13
CA ASN A 70 6.13 -0.74 -13.73
C ASN A 70 5.93 -0.14 -12.33
N PRO A 71 6.82 -0.39 -11.34
CA PRO A 71 6.74 0.24 -10.01
C PRO A 71 6.70 1.77 -10.01
N SER A 72 7.23 2.43 -11.06
CA SER A 72 7.15 3.88 -11.21
C SER A 72 5.77 4.41 -11.61
N GLU A 73 4.86 3.53 -12.02
CA GLU A 73 3.47 3.85 -12.39
C GLU A 73 2.46 3.41 -11.33
N ILE A 74 2.94 2.77 -10.25
CA ILE A 74 2.12 2.38 -9.10
C ILE A 74 2.34 3.39 -7.98
N TYR A 75 1.30 4.13 -7.62
CA TYR A 75 1.34 5.13 -6.57
C TYR A 75 0.81 4.58 -5.24
N LEU A 76 1.29 5.14 -4.12
CA LEU A 76 0.82 4.75 -2.79
C LEU A 76 -0.70 4.93 -2.64
N ALA A 77 -1.31 5.90 -3.34
CA ALA A 77 -2.76 6.09 -3.39
C ALA A 77 -3.50 4.82 -3.84
N GLN A 78 -2.99 4.10 -4.85
CA GLN A 78 -3.60 2.86 -5.35
C GLN A 78 -3.53 1.74 -4.30
N LEU A 79 -2.40 1.64 -3.57
CA LEU A 79 -2.27 0.66 -2.48
C LEU A 79 -3.21 0.96 -1.32
N VAL A 80 -3.38 2.24 -0.99
CA VAL A 80 -4.30 2.69 0.06
C VAL A 80 -5.74 2.41 -0.36
N GLU A 81 -6.12 2.75 -1.59
CA GLU A 81 -7.46 2.52 -2.12
C GLU A 81 -7.82 1.04 -2.18
N SER A 82 -6.89 0.18 -2.61
CA SER A 82 -7.07 -1.28 -2.66
C SER A 82 -7.41 -1.89 -1.28
N ILE A 83 -6.89 -1.32 -0.19
CA ILE A 83 -6.98 -1.92 1.14
C ILE A 83 -7.94 -1.19 2.08
N ASP A 84 -7.84 0.14 2.16
CA ASP A 84 -8.63 1.00 3.05
C ASP A 84 -9.76 1.73 2.30
N GLY A 85 -9.84 1.60 0.96
CA GLY A 85 -10.76 2.36 0.12
C GLY A 85 -10.39 3.84 0.00
N ASN A 86 -11.32 4.62 -0.52
CA ASN A 86 -11.14 6.06 -0.74
C ASN A 86 -11.31 6.93 0.53
N ILE A 87 -11.50 6.32 1.71
CA ILE A 87 -11.85 7.06 2.93
C ILE A 87 -10.75 8.04 3.35
N LEU A 88 -9.48 7.74 3.06
CA LEU A 88 -8.35 8.62 3.35
C LEU A 88 -8.17 9.73 2.30
N LEU A 89 -8.81 9.59 1.13
CA LEU A 89 -8.75 10.57 0.05
C LEU A 89 -9.94 11.55 0.12
N THR A 90 -11.14 11.04 0.42
CA THR A 90 -12.38 11.83 0.36
C THR A 90 -13.25 11.75 1.61
N GLY A 91 -12.98 10.81 2.53
CA GLY A 91 -13.83 10.52 3.67
C GLY A 91 -13.81 11.57 4.79
N CYS A 92 -14.88 11.58 5.60
CA CYS A 92 -15.00 12.42 6.79
C CYS A 92 -14.11 11.91 7.93
N ALA A 93 -13.41 12.81 8.62
CA ALA A 93 -12.59 12.49 9.80
C ALA A 93 -13.37 11.75 10.90
N LEU A 94 -14.66 12.08 11.02
CA LEU A 94 -15.57 11.55 12.04
C LEU A 94 -16.40 10.36 11.54
N GLY A 95 -16.18 9.89 10.31
CA GLY A 95 -16.93 8.76 9.74
C GLY A 95 -18.39 9.07 9.36
N LEU A 96 -18.76 10.35 9.28
CA LEU A 96 -20.12 10.77 8.93
C LEU A 96 -20.38 10.58 7.44
N LYS A 97 -21.42 9.81 7.09
CA LYS A 97 -21.78 9.48 5.70
C LYS A 97 -22.26 10.68 4.87
N LYS A 98 -22.78 11.74 5.52
CA LYS A 98 -23.36 12.92 4.86
C LYS A 98 -22.46 14.17 4.92
N CYS A 99 -21.21 14.02 5.34
CA CYS A 99 -20.29 15.16 5.42
C CYS A 99 -19.93 15.62 4.00
N SER A 100 -20.18 16.89 3.68
CA SER A 100 -19.84 17.52 2.41
C SER A 100 -19.54 19.00 2.61
N GLU A 101 -19.21 19.72 1.54
CA GLU A 101 -19.11 21.19 1.58
C GLU A 101 -20.46 21.84 1.95
N ASP A 102 -21.58 21.27 1.47
CA ASP A 102 -22.93 21.76 1.76
C ASP A 102 -23.41 21.40 3.17
N HIS A 103 -22.91 20.29 3.71
CA HIS A 103 -23.23 19.78 5.04
C HIS A 103 -21.96 19.45 5.82
N PRO A 104 -21.17 20.47 6.21
CA PRO A 104 -19.88 20.26 6.84
C PRO A 104 -20.05 19.75 8.27
N CYS A 105 -19.29 18.72 8.63
CA CYS A 105 -19.13 18.33 10.03
C CYS A 105 -18.34 19.41 10.82
N PRO A 106 -18.38 19.39 12.17
CA PRO A 106 -17.72 20.41 12.99
C PRO A 106 -16.21 20.61 12.74
N VAL A 107 -15.54 19.61 12.15
CA VAL A 107 -14.11 19.64 11.84
C VAL A 107 -13.80 19.63 10.34
N HIS A 108 -14.82 19.76 9.47
CA HIS A 108 -14.72 19.53 8.02
C HIS A 108 -13.59 20.31 7.36
N TYR A 109 -13.61 21.64 7.43
CA TYR A 109 -12.66 22.48 6.72
C TYR A 109 -11.22 22.31 7.21
N LYS A 110 -11.03 22.18 8.54
CA LYS A 110 -9.69 21.93 9.11
C LYS A 110 -9.14 20.57 8.70
N PHE A 111 -9.97 19.54 8.71
CA PHE A 111 -9.55 18.21 8.31
C PHE A 111 -9.34 18.09 6.80
N LYS A 112 -10.18 18.74 5.98
CA LYS A 112 -10.08 18.74 4.52
C LYS A 112 -8.69 19.17 4.07
N ALA A 113 -8.17 20.28 4.58
CA ALA A 113 -6.83 20.75 4.24
C ALA A 113 -5.76 19.69 4.54
N ILE A 114 -5.78 19.09 5.74
CA ILE A 114 -4.84 18.02 6.12
C ILE A 114 -4.99 16.79 5.20
N ARG A 115 -6.23 16.41 4.90
CA ARG A 115 -6.54 15.29 4.01
C ARG A 115 -6.03 15.54 2.59
N GLU A 116 -6.17 16.75 2.07
CA GLU A 116 -5.66 17.14 0.74
C GLU A 116 -4.13 17.06 0.67
N HIS A 117 -3.43 17.50 1.72
CA HIS A 117 -1.98 17.32 1.79
C HIS A 117 -1.57 15.83 1.83
N LEU A 118 -2.28 15.01 2.62
CA LEU A 118 -2.03 13.57 2.68
C LEU A 118 -2.32 12.91 1.33
N ALA A 119 -3.44 13.24 0.69
CA ALA A 119 -3.82 12.72 -0.62
C ALA A 119 -2.79 13.11 -1.69
N GLY A 120 -2.32 14.36 -1.68
CA GLY A 120 -1.24 14.81 -2.55
C GLY A 120 0.01 13.95 -2.41
N MET A 121 0.48 13.72 -1.19
CA MET A 121 1.63 12.83 -0.94
C MET A 121 1.40 11.41 -1.50
N LEU A 122 0.23 10.83 -1.28
CA LEU A 122 -0.10 9.48 -1.76
C LEU A 122 -0.18 9.39 -3.29
N LEU A 123 -0.69 10.44 -3.94
CA LEU A 123 -0.88 10.51 -5.39
C LEU A 123 0.42 10.81 -6.14
N THR A 124 1.42 11.40 -5.50
CA THR A 124 2.70 11.76 -6.14
C THR A 124 3.87 10.86 -5.74
N THR A 125 3.67 9.91 -4.82
CA THR A 125 4.72 8.98 -4.39
C THR A 125 4.52 7.62 -5.05
N SER A 126 5.41 7.26 -5.97
CA SER A 126 5.42 5.96 -6.63
C SER A 126 6.03 4.87 -5.75
N LEU A 127 5.79 3.61 -6.10
CA LEU A 127 6.37 2.46 -5.43
C LEU A 127 7.89 2.40 -5.63
N SER A 128 8.41 2.85 -6.79
CA SER A 128 9.86 2.98 -6.97
C SER A 128 10.47 3.99 -6.01
N ASP A 129 9.83 5.14 -5.77
CA ASP A 129 10.37 6.19 -4.89
C ASP A 129 10.64 5.68 -3.47
N VAL A 130 9.79 4.77 -2.98
CA VAL A 130 9.94 4.18 -1.64
C VAL A 130 10.81 2.93 -1.63
N ALA A 131 10.78 2.11 -2.68
CA ALA A 131 11.62 0.90 -2.79
C ALA A 131 13.10 1.24 -2.94
N ASP A 132 13.43 2.28 -3.71
CA ASP A 132 14.81 2.70 -3.93
C ASP A 132 15.48 3.18 -2.63
N ARG A 133 14.72 3.81 -1.74
CA ARG A 133 15.23 4.26 -0.42
C ARG A 133 15.60 3.10 0.49
N VAL A 134 14.92 1.96 0.35
CA VAL A 134 15.28 0.72 1.06
C VAL A 134 16.54 0.13 0.44
N ASN A 135 16.63 0.09 -0.89
CA ASN A 135 17.79 -0.42 -1.61
C ASN A 135 19.08 0.37 -1.33
N THR A 136 18.97 1.70 -1.15
CA THR A 136 20.11 2.57 -0.80
C THR A 136 20.43 2.57 0.70
N GLY A 137 19.73 1.78 1.52
CA GLY A 137 19.94 1.70 2.97
C GLY A 137 19.50 2.95 3.75
N ILE A 138 18.79 3.89 3.11
CA ILE A 138 18.29 5.13 3.73
C ILE A 138 17.05 4.82 4.60
N SER A 139 16.37 3.71 4.34
CA SER A 139 15.16 3.29 5.05
C SER A 139 15.17 1.77 5.25
N PHE A 140 14.57 1.31 6.35
CA PHE A 140 14.50 -0.11 6.68
C PHE A 140 13.04 -0.53 6.85
N LEU A 141 12.69 -1.71 6.31
CA LEU A 141 11.48 -2.41 6.70
C LEU A 141 11.72 -3.01 8.08
N LYS A 142 10.69 -3.00 8.95
CA LYS A 142 10.80 -3.54 10.30
C LYS A 142 11.24 -5.01 10.24
N HIS A 143 12.51 -5.25 10.56
CA HIS A 143 12.98 -6.53 11.09
C HIS A 143 12.46 -6.68 12.52
#